data_AF-A0A259SFP4-F1
#
_entry.id   AF-A0A259SFP4-F1
#
_cell.length_a   1.000
_cell.length_b   1.000
_cell.length_c   1.000
_cell.angle_alpha   90.00
_cell.angle_beta   90.00
_cell.angle_gamma   90.00
#
_symmetry.space_group_name_H-M   'P 1'
#
loop_
_entity.id
_entity.type
_entity.pdbx_description
1 polymer ?
#
loop_
_entity_poly.entity_id
_entity_poly.type
_entity_poly.pdbx_seq_one_letter_code
_entity_poly.pdbx_strand_id
1 'polypeptide(L)'
;MRLPAVAAAAELNVHPESVRRARRRVRVAPDFVRARDLLQDGASYPEAARTIGVSAARLRRRLPGFQATHEHRAIMAAIHADARLRSLHAEISA
;
A
#
# COMPACT_ATOMS: atom_id res chain seq x y z
N MET A 1 -0.10 2.43 -19.78
CA MET A 1 -1.39 2.88 -20.33
C MET A 1 -2.48 1.96 -19.79
N ARG A 2 -3.45 2.44 -19.01
CA ARG A 2 -4.56 1.60 -18.51
C ARG A 2 -5.70 1.65 -19.53
N LEU A 3 -6.05 0.52 -20.13
CA LEU A 3 -7.23 0.42 -21.00
C LEU A 3 -8.50 0.63 -20.15
N PRO A 4 -9.50 1.39 -20.64
CA PRO A 4 -10.79 1.51 -19.97
C PRO A 4 -11.46 0.13 -19.89
N ALA A 5 -12.15 -0.16 -18.79
CA ALA A 5 -12.69 -1.49 -18.49
C ALA A 5 -13.61 -2.08 -19.57
N VAL A 6 -14.18 -1.23 -20.43
CA VAL A 6 -15.01 -1.64 -21.58
C VAL A 6 -14.18 -2.26 -22.70
N ALA A 7 -12.97 -1.75 -22.95
CA ALA A 7 -12.06 -2.30 -23.96
C ALA A 7 -11.53 -3.68 -23.55
N ALA A 8 -11.15 -3.85 -22.28
CA ALA A 8 -10.73 -5.14 -21.74
C ALA A 8 -11.87 -6.20 -21.74
N ALA A 9 -13.12 -5.76 -21.55
CA ALA A 9 -14.29 -6.66 -21.60
C ALA A 9 -14.54 -7.18 -23.03
N ALA A 10 -14.38 -6.31 -24.04
CA ALA A 10 -14.51 -6.68 -25.44
C ALA A 10 -13.38 -7.63 -25.89
N GLU A 11 -12.13 -7.36 -25.50
CA GLU A 11 -10.98 -8.24 -25.79
C GLU A 11 -11.12 -9.64 -25.16
N LEU A 12 -11.69 -9.72 -23.96
CA LEU A 12 -11.88 -11.00 -23.26
C LEU A 12 -13.20 -11.71 -23.64
N ASN A 13 -14.00 -11.13 -24.53
CA ASN A 13 -15.35 -11.59 -24.88
C ASN A 13 -16.25 -11.81 -23.64
N VAL A 14 -16.06 -10.97 -22.61
CA VAL A 14 -16.80 -11.02 -21.36
C VAL A 14 -17.86 -9.93 -21.37
N HIS A 15 -19.11 -10.31 -21.10
CA HIS A 15 -20.20 -9.33 -21.01
C HIS A 15 -19.87 -8.25 -19.96
N PRO A 16 -20.08 -6.94 -20.24
CA PRO A 16 -19.77 -5.85 -19.31
C PRO A 16 -20.39 -6.03 -17.92
N GLU A 17 -21.57 -6.66 -17.87
CA GLU A 17 -22.24 -6.99 -16.62
C GLU A 17 -21.49 -8.01 -15.76
N SER A 18 -20.84 -8.98 -16.38
CA SER A 18 -20.03 -9.99 -15.70
C SER A 18 -18.78 -9.36 -15.10
N VAL A 19 -18.15 -8.41 -15.80
CA VAL A 19 -17.04 -7.61 -15.26
C VAL A 19 -17.50 -6.76 -14.07
N ARG A 20 -18.68 -6.15 -14.17
CA ARG A 20 -19.28 -5.34 -13.09
C ARG A 20 -19.62 -6.19 -11.86
N ARG A 21 -20.20 -7.38 -12.05
CA ARG A 21 -20.47 -8.36 -10.98
C ARG A 21 -19.19 -8.90 -10.36
N ALA A 22 -18.19 -9.22 -11.17
CA ALA A 22 -16.88 -9.65 -10.70
C ALA A 22 -16.22 -8.56 -9.85
N ARG A 23 -16.16 -7.29 -10.33
CA ARG A 23 -15.63 -6.16 -9.53
C ARG A 23 -16.36 -5.96 -8.20
N ARG A 24 -17.68 -6.18 -8.14
CA ARG A 24 -18.44 -6.13 -6.88
C ARG A 24 -18.10 -7.29 -5.94
N ARG A 25 -17.71 -8.46 -6.46
CA ARG A 25 -17.44 -9.69 -5.70
C ARG A 25 -15.97 -9.88 -5.36
N VAL A 26 -15.06 -9.29 -6.12
CA VAL A 26 -13.62 -9.29 -5.83
C VAL A 26 -13.39 -8.38 -4.63
N ARG A 27 -13.49 -8.97 -3.43
CA ARG A 27 -12.78 -8.45 -2.27
C ARG A 27 -11.31 -8.68 -2.54
N VAL A 28 -10.62 -7.65 -3.05
CA VAL A 28 -9.16 -7.64 -3.02
C VAL A 28 -8.79 -7.73 -1.55
N ALA A 29 -8.11 -8.82 -1.16
CA ALA A 29 -7.59 -8.93 0.18
C ALA A 29 -6.69 -7.70 0.43
N PRO A 30 -6.83 -7.02 1.58
CA PRO A 30 -5.99 -5.87 1.86
C PRO A 30 -4.51 -6.26 1.77
N ASP A 31 -3.75 -5.47 1.03
CA ASP A 31 -2.32 -5.70 0.82
C ASP A 31 -1.53 -5.29 2.05
N PHE A 32 -1.45 -6.19 3.03
CA PHE A 32 -0.74 -5.94 4.29
C PHE A 32 0.78 -5.88 4.11
N VAL A 33 1.34 -6.42 3.03
CA VAL A 33 2.76 -6.28 2.72
C VAL A 33 3.05 -4.82 2.43
N ARG A 34 2.30 -4.23 1.49
CA ARG A 34 2.41 -2.81 1.18
C ARG A 34 2.15 -1.90 2.38
N ALA A 35 1.19 -2.25 3.24
CA ALA A 35 0.95 -1.45 4.44
C ALA A 35 2.10 -1.53 5.45
N ARG A 36 2.80 -2.66 5.56
CA ARG A 36 3.99 -2.78 6.40
C ARG A 36 5.12 -1.91 5.85
N ASP A 37 5.37 -1.96 4.55
CA ASP A 37 6.44 -1.19 3.92
C ASP A 37 6.20 0.32 4.13
N LEU A 38 4.95 0.79 3.94
CA LEU A 38 4.59 2.17 4.25
C LEU A 38 4.85 2.55 5.72
N LEU A 39 4.54 1.66 6.66
CA LEU A 39 4.78 1.91 8.08
C LEU A 39 6.28 1.92 8.41
N GLN A 40 7.09 1.09 7.74
CA GLN A 40 8.55 1.11 7.85
C GLN A 40 9.15 2.40 7.26
N ASP A 41 8.56 2.91 6.18
CA ASP A 41 8.91 4.18 5.55
C ASP A 41 8.48 5.41 6.39
N GLY A 42 7.88 5.18 7.56
CA GLY A 42 7.46 6.21 8.50
C GLY A 42 6.06 6.75 8.28
N ALA A 43 5.25 6.15 7.42
CA ALA A 43 3.83 6.50 7.31
C ALA A 43 3.10 6.23 8.62
N SER A 44 2.10 7.06 8.93
CA SER A 44 1.20 6.81 10.06
C SER A 44 0.17 5.72 9.72
N TYR A 45 -0.38 5.05 10.74
CA TYR A 45 -1.47 4.07 10.52
C TYR A 45 -2.64 4.62 9.69
N PRO A 46 -3.14 5.86 9.90
CA PRO A 46 -4.19 6.41 9.06
C PRO A 46 -3.82 6.53 7.57
N GLU A 47 -2.57 6.85 7.26
CA GLU A 47 -2.08 7.00 5.88
C GLU A 47 -1.90 5.63 5.21
N ALA A 48 -1.24 4.69 5.90
CA ALA A 48 -1.07 3.33 5.41
C ALA A 48 -2.43 2.64 5.22
N ALA A 49 -3.35 2.78 6.17
CA ALA A 49 -4.68 2.17 6.11
C ALA A 49 -5.55 2.76 4.98
N ARG A 50 -5.47 4.08 4.73
CA ARG A 50 -6.12 4.72 3.57
C ARG A 50 -5.59 4.14 2.26
N THR A 51 -4.29 3.92 2.16
CA THR A 51 -3.65 3.42 0.93
C THR A 51 -4.11 2.00 0.57
N ILE A 52 -4.31 1.13 1.56
CA ILE A 52 -4.73 -0.26 1.34
C ILE A 52 -6.24 -0.51 1.52
N GLY A 53 -7.01 0.56 1.76
CA GLY A 53 -8.47 0.49 1.85
C GLY A 53 -9.01 -0.22 3.10
N VAL A 54 -8.36 -0.08 4.26
CA VAL A 54 -8.85 -0.64 5.54
C VAL A 54 -8.94 0.43 6.62
N SER A 55 -9.58 0.11 7.75
CA SER A 55 -9.56 0.99 8.91
C SER A 55 -8.21 0.95 9.63
N ALA A 56 -7.76 2.10 10.15
CA ALA A 56 -6.53 2.19 10.93
C ALA A 56 -6.53 1.25 12.14
N ALA A 57 -7.69 1.06 12.80
CA ALA A 57 -7.84 0.12 13.91
C ALA A 57 -7.68 -1.35 13.49
N ARG A 58 -8.09 -1.72 12.27
CA ARG A 58 -7.85 -3.05 11.72
C ARG A 58 -6.37 -3.23 11.39
N LEU A 59 -5.74 -2.22 10.79
CA LEU A 59 -4.33 -2.25 10.46
C LEU A 59 -3.46 -2.38 11.72
N ARG A 60 -3.72 -1.58 12.77
CA ARG A 60 -2.99 -1.61 14.04
C ARG A 60 -3.11 -2.93 14.79
N ARG A 61 -4.26 -3.61 14.68
CA ARG A 61 -4.43 -4.97 15.23
C ARG A 61 -3.63 -6.02 14.44
N ARG A 62 -3.45 -5.82 13.13
CA ARG A 62 -2.76 -6.77 12.26
C ARG A 62 -1.25 -6.58 12.23
N LEU A 63 -0.79 -5.33 12.28
CA LEU A 63 0.60 -4.91 12.29
C LEU A 63 0.83 -4.00 13.50
N PRO A 64 0.92 -4.55 14.72
CA PRO A 64 1.20 -3.75 15.91
C PRO A 64 2.67 -3.29 15.93
N GLY A 65 2.99 -2.32 16.79
CA GLY A 65 4.38 -1.93 17.09
C GLY A 65 4.96 -0.82 16.20
N PHE A 66 4.37 -0.56 15.03
CA PHE A 66 4.77 0.60 14.23
C PHE A 66 4.25 1.89 14.88
N GLN A 67 5.12 2.80 15.28
CA GLN A 67 4.73 4.15 15.71
C GLN A 67 5.52 5.14 14.88
N ALA A 68 4.84 5.85 13.98
CA ALA A 68 5.42 6.98 13.26
C ALA A 68 5.55 8.19 14.21
N THR A 69 6.55 8.13 15.11
CA THR A 69 6.97 9.30 15.88
C THR A 69 7.44 10.39 14.92
N HIS A 70 7.35 11.64 15.35
CA HIS A 70 7.83 12.77 14.55
C HIS A 70 9.31 12.60 14.18
N GLU A 71 10.11 12.12 15.13
CA GLU A 71 11.52 11.81 14.95
C GLU A 71 11.75 10.70 13.91
N HIS A 72 11.01 9.60 14.00
CA HIS A 72 11.12 8.51 13.02
C HIS A 72 10.79 9.00 11.60
N ARG A 73 9.76 9.85 11.44
CA ARG A 73 9.45 10.48 10.14
C ARG A 73 10.58 11.38 9.64
N ALA A 74 11.19 12.17 10.51
CA ALA A 74 12.30 13.04 10.13
C ALA A 74 13.53 12.22 9.70
N ILE A 75 13.82 11.12 10.40
CA ILE A 75 14.90 10.18 10.06
C ILE A 75 14.64 9.54 8.68
N MET A 76 13.45 8.98 8.45
CA MET A 76 13.12 8.36 7.17
C MET A 76 13.12 9.38 6.01
N ALA A 77 12.66 10.60 6.25
CA ALA A 77 12.76 11.69 5.28
C ALA A 77 14.21 12.03 4.92
N ALA A 78 15.11 12.09 5.91
CA ALA A 78 16.53 12.33 5.69
C ALA A 78 17.19 11.16 4.94
N ILE A 79 16.88 9.92 5.30
CA ILE A 79 17.33 8.72 4.58
C ILE A 79 16.89 8.81 3.13
N HIS A 80 15.62 9.14 2.85
CA HIS A 80 15.10 9.20 1.48
C HIS A 80 15.68 10.33 0.64
N ALA A 81 16.11 11.43 1.26
CA ALA A 81 16.73 12.57 0.58
C ALA A 81 18.19 12.30 0.15
N ASP A 82 18.90 11.44 0.86
CA ASP A 82 20.32 11.15 0.63
C ASP A 82 20.53 9.76 0.02
N ALA A 83 21.11 9.70 -1.19
CA ALA A 83 21.30 8.45 -1.91
C ALA A 83 22.20 7.44 -1.17
N ARG A 84 23.21 7.92 -0.43
CA ARG A 84 24.11 7.07 0.34
C ARG A 84 23.41 6.49 1.57
N LEU A 85 22.62 7.31 2.27
CA LEU A 85 21.83 6.84 3.41
C LEU A 85 20.76 5.83 2.99
N ARG A 86 20.14 6.01 1.82
CA ARG A 86 19.22 4.99 1.27
C ARG A 86 19.90 3.65 1.06
N SER A 87 21.09 3.64 0.44
CA SER A 87 21.83 2.40 0.19
C SER A 87 22.18 1.69 1.50
N LEU A 88 22.68 2.42 2.50
CA LEU A 88 23.02 1.86 3.80
C LEU A 88 21.78 1.33 4.55
N HIS A 89 20.67 2.06 4.51
CA HIS A 89 19.42 1.63 5.13
C HIS A 89 18.89 0.33 4.50
N ALA A 90 19.02 0.19 3.17
CA ALA A 90 18.63 -1.01 2.45
C ALA A 90 19.50 -2.23 2.84
N GLU A 91 20.81 -2.04 3.04
CA GLU A 91 21.72 -3.11 3.49
C GLU A 91 21.40 -3.61 4.90
N ILE A 92 21.03 -2.71 5.81
CA ILE A 92 20.70 -3.06 7.21
C ILE A 92 19.33 -3.72 7.32
N SER A 93 18.40 -3.39 6.42
CA SER A 93 17.00 -3.84 6.48
C SER A 93 16.72 -5.13 5.68
N ALA A 94 17.75 -5.69 5.02
CA ALA A 94 17.69 -6.93 4.24
C ALA A 94 17.76 -8.18 5.14
#